data_AF-A0A6G0XY72-F1
#
_entry.id   AF-A0A6G0XY72-F1
#
_cell.length_a   1.000
_cell.length_b   1.000
_cell.length_c   1.000
_cell.angle_alpha   90.00
_cell.angle_beta   90.00
_cell.angle_gamma   90.00
#
_symmetry.space_group_name_H-M   'P 1'
#
loop_
_entity.id
_entity.type
_entity.pdbx_description
1 polymer ?
#
loop_
_entity_poly.entity_id
_entity_poly.type
_entity_poly.pdbx_seq_one_letter_code
_entity_poly.pdbx_strand_id
1 'polypeptide(L)'
;MTSTMHSSHNLLTEDTAPLDGPLRPRLTSDILSVYTLSITCPVTKTRRIVVKRYAQFVFLRQQLTEIYRFAHSNSHFEHLEAALAPFMATNFPKKPRSTDSEDDILAREATFIKMLALLTTTRRHLVQHARAHPALSLVRNELKRTRCLLDDFLEIPSKHADAVAVGYTSLAEIVPYRRVEHPFELWILGLVQFFKARGF
;
A
#
# COMPACT_ATOMS: atom_id res chain seq x y z
N MET A 1 60.04 8.28 22.06
CA MET A 1 59.51 7.91 23.38
C MET A 1 58.46 6.84 23.18
N THR A 2 58.81 5.63 23.57
CA THR A 2 58.09 4.36 23.48
C THR A 2 56.97 4.29 24.52
N SER A 3 55.80 3.79 24.16
CA SER A 3 54.97 3.05 25.11
C SER A 3 54.06 2.07 24.37
N THR A 4 54.40 0.80 24.55
CA THR A 4 53.65 -0.39 24.17
C THR A 4 52.97 -0.89 25.44
N MET A 5 51.68 -1.21 25.41
CA MET A 5 51.07 -2.06 26.44
C MET A 5 50.19 -3.14 25.80
N HIS A 6 50.63 -4.39 26.04
CA HIS A 6 49.87 -5.63 25.93
C HIS A 6 49.02 -5.84 27.18
N SER A 7 47.82 -6.43 27.02
CA SER A 7 47.21 -7.37 28.00
C SER A 7 45.97 -8.00 27.33
N SER A 8 46.04 -9.25 26.90
CA SER A 8 45.81 -10.51 27.64
C SER A 8 44.33 -10.94 27.67
N HIS A 9 44.10 -12.00 26.88
CA HIS A 9 43.17 -13.12 27.01
C HIS A 9 42.13 -13.09 28.15
N ASN A 10 40.86 -13.31 27.76
CA ASN A 10 39.96 -14.18 28.51
C ASN A 10 39.31 -15.18 27.54
N LEU A 11 39.72 -16.44 27.69
CA LEU A 11 38.96 -17.62 27.27
C LEU A 11 37.77 -17.76 28.23
N LEU A 12 36.56 -17.68 27.71
CA LEU A 12 35.40 -18.32 28.30
C LEU A 12 34.68 -19.08 27.19
N THR A 13 34.79 -20.39 27.29
CA THR A 13 33.98 -21.43 26.67
C THR A 13 32.49 -21.18 26.95
N GLU A 14 31.73 -20.78 25.92
CA GLU A 14 30.27 -20.93 25.90
C GLU A 14 29.91 -22.08 24.95
N ASP A 15 29.75 -23.24 25.59
CA ASP A 15 28.72 -24.25 25.37
C ASP A 15 28.08 -24.30 23.96
N THR A 16 28.67 -25.12 23.11
CA THR A 16 28.10 -25.53 21.82
C THR A 16 26.94 -26.51 22.09
N ALA A 17 25.75 -25.97 22.37
CA ALA A 17 24.54 -26.78 22.41
C ALA A 17 24.23 -27.35 21.01
N PRO A 18 23.91 -28.65 20.88
CA PRO A 18 23.61 -29.25 19.59
C PRO A 18 22.24 -28.75 19.10
N LEU A 19 22.28 -28.00 17.99
CA LEU A 19 21.12 -27.55 17.21
C LEU A 19 20.51 -28.73 16.41
N ASP A 20 20.11 -29.81 17.10
CA ASP A 20 19.35 -30.93 16.52
C ASP A 20 17.88 -30.89 16.98
N GLY A 21 17.26 -29.71 16.83
CA GLY A 21 15.81 -29.61 16.81
C GLY A 21 15.31 -29.87 15.39
N PRO A 22 14.19 -30.60 15.18
CA PRO A 22 13.63 -30.75 13.85
C PRO A 22 13.40 -29.34 13.29
N LEU A 23 14.03 -29.05 12.14
CA LEU A 23 13.82 -27.83 11.37
C LEU A 23 12.31 -27.71 11.17
N ARG A 24 11.65 -26.89 11.99
CA ARG A 24 10.26 -26.53 11.79
C ARG A 24 10.21 -26.03 10.35
N PRO A 25 9.35 -26.61 9.49
CA PRO A 25 9.14 -26.05 8.17
C PRO A 25 8.85 -24.57 8.38
N ARG A 26 9.73 -23.69 7.88
CA ARG A 26 9.35 -22.31 7.68
C ARG A 26 8.23 -22.42 6.67
N LEU A 27 6.98 -22.43 7.14
CA LEU A 27 5.84 -22.15 6.29
C LEU A 27 6.13 -20.80 5.68
N THR A 28 6.66 -20.79 4.46
CA THR A 28 6.80 -19.63 3.58
C THR A 28 5.41 -19.23 3.09
N SER A 29 4.46 -19.09 4.02
CA SER A 29 3.17 -18.50 3.73
C SER A 29 3.39 -16.99 3.83
N ASP A 30 3.91 -16.41 2.75
CA ASP A 30 3.95 -14.97 2.48
C ASP A 30 2.52 -14.41 2.38
N ILE A 31 1.74 -14.55 3.45
CA ILE A 31 0.41 -13.96 3.58
C ILE A 31 0.64 -12.48 3.88
N LEU A 32 0.93 -11.74 2.82
CA LEU A 32 1.02 -10.29 2.88
C LEU A 32 -0.39 -9.72 2.99
N SER A 33 -0.63 -8.92 4.02
CA SER A 33 -1.89 -8.22 4.24
C SER A 33 -2.31 -7.38 3.03
N VAL A 34 -3.57 -7.54 2.60
CA VAL A 34 -4.20 -6.80 1.51
C VAL A 34 -5.31 -5.92 2.10
N TYR A 35 -5.35 -4.65 1.72
CA TYR A 35 -6.29 -3.64 2.21
C TYR A 35 -7.33 -3.36 1.13
N THR A 36 -8.61 -3.58 1.47
CA THR A 36 -9.75 -3.30 0.59
C THR A 36 -10.39 -2.00 1.05
N LEU A 37 -10.13 -0.91 0.32
CA LEU A 37 -10.55 0.43 0.71
C LEU A 37 -11.64 0.93 -0.23
N SER A 38 -12.64 1.64 0.30
CA SER A 38 -13.70 2.21 -0.52
C SER A 38 -13.59 3.72 -0.63
N ILE A 39 -13.65 4.23 -1.87
CA ILE A 39 -13.69 5.66 -2.17
C ILE A 39 -15.08 5.97 -2.70
N THR A 40 -15.74 6.98 -2.12
CA THR A 40 -17.03 7.45 -2.63
C THR A 40 -16.94 8.92 -3.02
N CYS A 41 -17.29 9.22 -4.27
CA CYS A 41 -17.43 10.60 -4.72
C CYS A 41 -18.75 11.18 -4.18
N PRO A 42 -18.74 12.25 -3.37
CA PRO A 42 -19.96 12.78 -2.76
C PRO A 42 -20.93 13.38 -3.79
N VAL A 43 -20.41 13.87 -4.92
CA VAL A 43 -21.19 14.54 -5.97
C VAL A 43 -21.87 13.52 -6.89
N THR A 44 -21.11 12.60 -7.47
CA THR A 44 -21.65 11.62 -8.44
C THR A 44 -22.20 10.37 -7.78
N LYS A 45 -22.01 10.21 -6.46
CA LYS A 45 -22.28 8.99 -5.69
C LYS A 45 -21.57 7.73 -6.23
N THR A 46 -20.59 7.92 -7.12
CA THR A 46 -19.80 6.82 -7.66
C THR A 46 -18.93 6.25 -6.54
N ARG A 47 -19.14 4.97 -6.25
CA ARG A 47 -18.34 4.19 -5.31
C ARG A 47 -17.29 3.39 -6.07
N ARG A 48 -16.08 3.37 -5.53
CA ARG A 48 -14.95 2.58 -6.00
C ARG A 48 -14.40 1.75 -4.85
N ILE A 49 -13.92 0.57 -5.18
CA ILE A 49 -13.18 -0.30 -4.27
C ILE A 49 -11.78 -0.40 -4.85
N VAL A 50 -10.78 -0.13 -4.02
CA VAL A 50 -9.37 -0.21 -4.39
C VAL A 50 -8.73 -1.24 -3.47
N VAL A 51 -8.02 -2.19 -4.06
CA VAL A 51 -7.40 -3.30 -3.33
C VAL A 51 -5.89 -3.14 -3.39
N LYS A 52 -5.25 -2.73 -2.29
CA LYS A 52 -3.82 -2.41 -2.26
C LYS A 52 -3.08 -3.15 -1.16
N ARG A 53 -1.79 -3.41 -1.39
CA ARG A 53 -0.83 -3.90 -0.40
C ARG A 53 0.00 -2.75 0.17
N TYR A 54 0.56 -2.95 1.36
CA TYR A 54 1.48 -1.99 2.00
C TYR A 54 2.61 -1.56 1.04
N ALA A 55 3.22 -2.50 0.31
CA ALA A 55 4.31 -2.22 -0.62
C ALA A 55 3.90 -1.27 -1.76
N GLN A 56 2.64 -1.30 -2.20
CA GLN A 56 2.14 -0.38 -3.24
C GLN A 56 2.02 1.05 -2.71
N PHE A 57 1.61 1.23 -1.44
CA PHE A 57 1.63 2.54 -0.80
C PHE A 57 3.05 3.08 -0.60
N VAL A 58 4.01 2.21 -0.26
CA VAL A 58 5.43 2.58 -0.15
C VAL A 58 5.95 3.06 -1.50
N PHE A 59 5.73 2.28 -2.56
CA PHE A 59 6.17 2.61 -3.91
C PHE A 59 5.56 3.95 -4.38
N LEU A 60 4.26 4.14 -4.20
CA LEU A 60 3.59 5.40 -4.51
C LEU A 60 4.23 6.57 -3.73
N ARG A 61 4.45 6.40 -2.42
CA ARG A 61 5.04 7.44 -1.59
C ARG A 61 6.44 7.81 -2.07
N GLN A 62 7.26 6.85 -2.49
CA GLN A 62 8.59 7.11 -3.05
C GLN A 62 8.49 7.96 -4.32
N GLN A 63 7.66 7.55 -5.28
CA GLN A 63 7.45 8.31 -6.53
C GLN A 63 6.95 9.73 -6.27
N LEU A 64 5.97 9.89 -5.37
CA LEU A 64 5.45 11.21 -5.01
C LEU A 64 6.48 12.05 -4.24
N THR A 65 7.37 11.43 -3.45
CA THR A 65 8.44 12.13 -2.74
C THR A 65 9.46 12.71 -3.73
N GLU A 66 9.81 11.98 -4.78
CA GLU A 66 10.68 12.48 -5.85
C GLU A 66 10.06 13.69 -6.55
N ILE A 67 8.77 13.58 -6.91
CA ILE A 67 8.01 14.69 -7.52
C ILE A 67 7.92 15.89 -6.57
N TYR A 68 7.68 15.66 -5.28
CA TYR A 68 7.62 16.72 -4.28
C TYR A 68 8.95 17.45 -4.13
N ARG A 69 10.07 16.71 -4.04
CA ARG A 69 11.42 17.30 -3.97
C ARG A 69 11.74 18.13 -5.21
N PHE A 70 11.39 17.61 -6.40
CA PHE A 70 11.52 18.35 -7.64
C PHE A 70 10.68 19.64 -7.63
N ALA A 71 9.42 19.58 -7.20
CA ALA A 71 8.57 20.75 -7.11
C ALA A 71 9.11 21.79 -6.11
N HIS A 72 9.60 21.33 -4.95
CA HIS A 72 10.15 22.18 -3.90
C HIS A 72 11.41 22.94 -4.35
N SER A 73 12.25 22.33 -5.19
CA SER A 73 13.44 22.99 -5.73
C SER A 73 13.16 23.94 -6.91
N ASN A 74 11.92 23.98 -7.40
CA ASN A 74 11.56 24.72 -8.62
C ASN A 74 10.30 25.57 -8.37
N SER A 75 10.48 26.88 -8.17
CA SER A 75 9.40 27.82 -7.85
C SER A 75 8.22 27.81 -8.83
N HIS A 76 8.45 27.45 -10.10
CA HIS A 76 7.40 27.29 -11.10
C HIS A 76 6.38 26.18 -10.79
N PHE A 77 6.68 25.28 -9.86
CA PHE A 77 5.84 24.14 -9.47
C PHE A 77 5.29 24.27 -8.05
N GLU A 78 5.20 25.49 -7.48
CA GLU A 78 4.64 25.75 -6.15
C GLU A 78 3.25 25.09 -5.96
N HIS A 79 2.38 25.13 -6.97
CA HIS A 79 1.07 24.50 -6.89
C HIS A 79 1.12 22.98 -6.75
N LEU A 80 2.11 22.33 -7.36
CA LEU A 80 2.32 20.89 -7.27
C LEU A 80 2.87 20.53 -5.87
N GLU A 81 3.81 21.32 -5.36
CA GLU A 81 4.30 21.20 -3.99
C GLU A 81 3.15 21.35 -2.99
N ALA A 82 2.37 22.43 -3.08
CA ALA A 82 1.23 22.70 -2.22
C ALA A 82 0.17 21.58 -2.27
N ALA A 83 -0.05 20.97 -3.44
CA ALA A 83 -0.98 19.85 -3.60
C ALA A 83 -0.51 18.57 -2.86
N LEU A 84 0.80 18.34 -2.82
CA LEU A 84 1.43 17.13 -2.28
C LEU A 84 1.82 17.27 -0.80
N ALA A 85 2.05 18.49 -0.32
CA ALA A 85 2.51 18.77 1.04
C ALA A 85 1.66 18.08 2.13
N PRO A 86 0.31 18.11 2.10
CA PRO A 86 -0.50 17.43 3.12
C PRO A 86 -0.27 15.90 3.16
N PHE A 87 -0.06 15.28 2.00
CA PHE A 87 0.24 13.85 1.92
C PHE A 87 1.65 13.55 2.46
N MET A 88 2.64 14.39 2.13
CA MET A 88 4.01 14.24 2.62
C MET A 88 4.14 14.43 4.13
N ALA A 89 3.33 15.32 4.70
CA ALA A 89 3.26 15.56 6.14
C ALA A 89 2.62 14.39 6.93
N THR A 90 1.99 13.43 6.25
CA THR A 90 1.37 12.28 6.92
C THR A 90 2.44 11.27 7.33
N ASN A 91 2.41 10.82 8.59
CA ASN A 91 3.28 9.75 9.08
C ASN A 91 2.98 8.45 8.33
N PHE A 92 4.00 7.83 7.73
CA PHE A 92 3.84 6.52 7.11
C PHE A 92 3.92 5.43 8.19
N PRO A 93 3.05 4.41 8.16
CA PRO A 93 3.18 3.29 9.07
C PRO A 93 4.51 2.56 8.82
N LYS A 94 5.16 2.08 9.88
CA LYS A 94 6.42 1.35 9.78
C LYS A 94 6.19 -0.04 9.19
N LYS A 95 7.19 -0.54 8.46
CA LYS A 95 7.20 -1.93 8.00
C LYS A 95 7.31 -2.84 9.24
N PRO A 96 6.50 -3.90 9.35
CA PRO A 96 6.63 -4.87 10.42
C PRO A 96 8.00 -5.57 10.29
N ARG A 97 8.61 -5.94 11.40
CA ARG A 97 9.86 -6.73 11.38
C ARG A 97 9.61 -8.21 11.10
N SER A 98 8.37 -8.67 11.24
CA SER A 98 7.94 -10.06 11.08
C SER A 98 6.51 -10.10 10.49
N THR A 99 5.67 -11.03 10.94
CA THR A 99 4.25 -11.12 10.62
C THR A 99 3.48 -9.92 11.18
N ASP A 100 2.49 -9.46 10.42
CA ASP A 100 1.57 -8.41 10.88
C ASP A 100 0.72 -8.92 12.05
N SER A 101 0.69 -8.17 13.15
CA SER A 101 -0.34 -8.34 14.18
C SER A 101 -1.68 -7.74 13.70
N GLU A 102 -2.79 -8.15 14.32
CA GLU A 102 -4.09 -7.56 14.03
C GLU A 102 -4.10 -6.04 14.31
N ASP A 103 -3.48 -5.62 15.41
CA ASP A 103 -3.32 -4.21 15.76
C ASP A 103 -2.54 -3.43 14.69
N ASP A 104 -1.48 -4.02 14.14
CA ASP A 104 -0.69 -3.41 13.07
C ASP A 104 -1.54 -3.23 11.79
N ILE A 105 -2.38 -4.21 11.47
CA ILE A 105 -3.27 -4.16 10.30
C ILE A 105 -4.30 -3.05 10.47
N LEU A 106 -4.96 -2.98 11.63
CA LEU A 106 -5.98 -1.96 11.92
C LEU A 106 -5.38 -0.54 11.94
N ALA A 107 -4.21 -0.36 12.57
CA ALA A 107 -3.52 0.92 12.61
C ALA A 107 -3.11 1.40 11.21
N ARG A 108 -2.66 0.47 10.35
CA ARG A 108 -2.33 0.78 8.95
C ARG A 108 -3.56 1.10 8.14
N GLU A 109 -4.64 0.34 8.30
CA GLU A 109 -5.90 0.58 7.60
C GLU A 109 -6.40 2.01 7.85
N ALA A 110 -6.46 2.44 9.12
CA ALA A 110 -6.85 3.80 9.49
C ALA A 110 -5.94 4.85 8.82
N THR A 111 -4.64 4.61 8.78
CA THR A 111 -3.68 5.49 8.11
C THR A 111 -3.88 5.52 6.59
N PHE A 112 -4.12 4.38 5.97
CA PHE A 112 -4.35 4.27 4.52
C PHE A 112 -5.66 4.90 4.09
N ILE A 113 -6.72 4.82 4.90
CA ILE A 113 -7.97 5.56 4.66
C ILE A 113 -7.69 7.07 4.60
N LYS A 114 -6.94 7.60 5.57
CA LYS A 114 -6.54 9.01 5.60
C LYS A 114 -5.69 9.38 4.37
N MET A 115 -4.71 8.56 4.03
CA MET A 115 -3.86 8.77 2.85
C MET A 115 -4.69 8.78 1.56
N LEU A 116 -5.66 7.87 1.42
CA LEU A 116 -6.53 7.80 0.24
C LEU A 116 -7.41 9.04 0.06
N ALA A 117 -7.92 9.59 1.18
CA ALA A 117 -8.65 10.85 1.18
C ALA A 117 -7.75 12.03 0.72
N LEU A 118 -6.50 12.07 1.19
CA LEU A 118 -5.52 13.06 0.76
C LEU A 118 -5.19 12.92 -0.73
N LEU A 119 -4.92 11.71 -1.21
CA LEU A 119 -4.65 11.45 -2.63
C LEU A 119 -5.81 11.88 -3.53
N THR A 120 -7.05 11.61 -3.12
CA THR A 120 -8.26 12.03 -3.85
C THR A 120 -8.37 13.56 -3.89
N THR A 121 -8.03 14.23 -2.79
CA THR A 121 -8.03 15.70 -2.69
C THR A 121 -6.92 16.31 -3.56
N THR A 122 -5.68 15.81 -3.45
CA THR A 122 -4.55 16.18 -4.29
C THR A 122 -4.90 16.03 -5.76
N ARG A 123 -5.47 14.89 -6.16
CA ARG A 123 -5.90 14.65 -7.54
C ARG A 123 -6.87 15.72 -8.04
N ARG A 124 -7.89 16.08 -7.23
CA ARG A 124 -8.84 17.16 -7.59
C ARG A 124 -8.09 18.48 -7.81
N HIS A 125 -7.16 18.81 -6.93
CA HIS A 125 -6.34 20.02 -7.03
C HIS A 125 -5.52 20.04 -8.33
N LEU A 126 -4.84 18.93 -8.67
CA LEU A 126 -4.07 18.80 -9.91
C LEU A 126 -4.95 18.99 -11.16
N VAL A 127 -6.16 18.43 -11.17
CA VAL A 127 -7.12 18.60 -12.28
C VAL A 127 -7.54 20.06 -12.42
N GLN A 128 -7.82 20.75 -11.31
CA GLN A 128 -8.21 22.16 -11.31
C GLN A 128 -7.08 23.04 -11.85
N HIS A 129 -5.85 22.87 -11.33
CA HIS A 129 -4.69 23.66 -11.77
C HIS A 129 -4.26 23.36 -13.21
N ALA A 130 -4.33 22.10 -13.67
CA ALA A 130 -3.98 21.75 -15.04
C ALA A 130 -4.90 22.40 -16.08
N ARG A 131 -6.14 22.76 -15.71
CA ARG A 131 -7.08 23.49 -16.58
C ARG A 131 -6.75 24.98 -16.69
N ALA A 132 -6.15 25.57 -15.66
CA ALA A 132 -5.75 26.96 -15.65
C ALA A 132 -4.48 27.23 -16.48
N HIS A 133 -3.72 26.19 -16.84
CA HIS A 133 -2.45 26.31 -17.54
C HIS A 133 -2.57 26.02 -19.06
N PRO A 134 -1.80 26.71 -19.92
CA PRO A 134 -1.73 26.44 -21.35
C PRO A 134 -1.33 24.99 -21.66
N ALA A 135 -1.84 24.46 -22.78
CA ALA A 135 -1.65 23.06 -23.19
C ALA A 135 -0.19 22.63 -23.28
N LEU A 136 0.68 23.52 -23.74
CA LEU A 136 2.11 23.26 -24.00
C LEU A 136 3.02 23.67 -22.83
N SER A 137 2.47 24.04 -21.67
CA SER A 137 3.30 24.42 -20.52
C SER A 137 3.91 23.20 -19.82
N LEU A 138 5.18 23.30 -19.43
CA LEU A 138 5.88 22.28 -18.64
C LEU A 138 5.13 21.95 -17.33
N VAL A 139 4.59 22.98 -16.68
CA VAL A 139 3.77 22.85 -15.47
C VAL A 139 2.58 21.93 -15.72
N ARG A 140 1.83 22.14 -16.80
CA ARG A 140 0.69 21.27 -17.14
C ARG A 140 1.11 19.83 -17.40
N ASN A 141 2.26 19.61 -18.02
CA ASN A 141 2.78 18.26 -18.28
C ASN A 141 3.08 17.52 -16.96
N GLU A 142 3.74 18.17 -16.00
CA GLU A 142 4.02 17.55 -14.70
C GLU A 142 2.76 17.36 -13.85
N LEU A 143 1.82 18.32 -13.86
CA LEU A 143 0.51 18.16 -13.23
C LEU A 143 -0.24 16.95 -13.83
N LYS A 144 -0.21 16.78 -15.15
CA LYS A 144 -0.83 15.65 -15.85
C LYS A 144 -0.14 14.34 -15.52
N ARG A 145 1.20 14.29 -15.53
CA ARG A 145 2.00 13.11 -15.18
C ARG A 145 1.69 12.64 -13.76
N THR A 146 1.74 13.56 -12.80
CA THR A 146 1.42 13.27 -11.39
C THR A 146 -0.03 12.80 -11.26
N ARG A 147 -0.98 13.43 -11.95
CA ARG A 147 -2.37 13.00 -11.97
C ARG A 147 -2.53 11.57 -12.52
N CYS A 148 -1.86 11.21 -13.62
CA CYS A 148 -1.95 9.86 -14.16
C CYS A 148 -1.46 8.81 -13.15
N LEU A 149 -0.34 9.07 -12.47
CA LEU A 149 0.16 8.21 -11.40
C LEU A 149 -0.87 8.04 -10.27
N LEU A 150 -1.60 9.11 -9.91
CA LEU A 150 -2.71 9.01 -8.95
C LEU A 150 -3.93 8.27 -9.52
N ASP A 151 -4.29 8.49 -10.78
CA ASP A 151 -5.39 7.81 -11.46
C ASP A 151 -5.14 6.29 -11.49
N ASP A 152 -3.93 5.86 -11.83
CA ASP A 152 -3.52 4.45 -11.86
C ASP A 152 -3.57 3.83 -10.46
N PHE A 153 -3.04 4.53 -9.45
CA PHE A 153 -3.09 4.03 -8.07
C PHE A 153 -4.52 3.96 -7.54
N LEU A 154 -5.37 4.94 -7.84
CA LEU A 154 -6.76 5.00 -7.40
C LEU A 154 -7.72 4.19 -8.30
N GLU A 155 -7.20 3.50 -9.32
CA GLU A 155 -7.96 2.70 -10.29
C GLU A 155 -9.12 3.51 -10.90
N ILE A 156 -8.82 4.74 -11.31
CA ILE A 156 -9.76 5.63 -11.96
C ILE A 156 -9.69 5.38 -13.48
N PRO A 157 -10.80 5.01 -14.14
CA PRO A 157 -10.86 4.76 -15.55
C PRO A 157 -10.48 6.06 -16.26
N SER A 158 -9.44 5.94 -17.05
CA SER A 158 -9.17 6.92 -18.08
C SER A 158 -10.29 6.81 -19.11
N LYS A 159 -10.86 7.93 -19.56
CA LYS A 159 -11.90 7.94 -20.61
C LYS A 159 -11.48 7.25 -21.92
N HIS A 160 -10.20 6.91 -22.06
CA HIS A 160 -9.64 6.16 -23.19
C HIS A 160 -9.47 4.65 -22.91
N ALA A 161 -9.53 4.20 -21.65
CA ALA A 161 -9.39 2.80 -21.28
C ALA A 161 -10.69 2.00 -21.49
N ASP A 162 -11.84 2.65 -21.38
CA ASP A 162 -13.16 2.02 -21.58
C ASP A 162 -13.41 1.60 -23.05
N ALA A 163 -12.57 2.06 -23.99
CA ALA A 163 -12.64 1.65 -25.39
C ALA A 163 -11.83 0.37 -25.70
N VAL A 164 -10.97 -0.11 -24.79
CA VAL A 164 -10.03 -1.22 -25.06
C VAL A 164 -10.03 -2.31 -23.98
N ALA A 165 -10.64 -2.10 -22.81
CA ALA A 165 -10.58 -3.08 -21.71
C ALA A 165 -11.65 -4.19 -21.79
N VAL A 166 -11.64 -4.98 -22.87
CA VAL A 166 -11.90 -6.42 -22.79
C VAL A 166 -10.52 -7.09 -22.84
N GLY A 167 -10.06 -7.60 -21.71
CA GLY A 167 -8.94 -8.55 -21.66
C GLY A 167 -7.53 -7.97 -21.63
N TYR A 168 -7.10 -7.48 -20.46
CA TYR A 168 -5.69 -7.63 -20.07
C TYR A 168 -5.59 -8.02 -18.59
N THR A 169 -5.71 -9.32 -18.36
CA THR A 169 -5.33 -10.01 -17.13
C THR A 169 -3.94 -10.62 -17.33
N SER A 170 -2.95 -10.14 -16.58
CA SER A 170 -1.60 -10.73 -16.49
C SER A 170 -0.89 -10.09 -15.29
N LEU A 171 -0.32 -10.78 -14.29
CA LEU A 171 -0.02 -12.21 -14.11
C LEU A 171 0.11 -12.56 -12.61
N ALA A 172 -0.89 -12.16 -11.82
CA ALA A 172 -1.18 -12.81 -10.56
C ALA A 172 -2.69 -12.70 -10.41
N GLU A 173 -3.37 -13.80 -10.69
CA GLU A 173 -4.79 -13.99 -10.54
C GLU A 173 -5.22 -13.36 -9.20
N ILE A 174 -5.81 -12.17 -9.27
CA ILE A 174 -6.52 -11.56 -8.15
C ILE A 174 -7.77 -12.41 -8.03
N VAL A 175 -7.64 -13.56 -7.39
CA VAL A 175 -8.78 -14.24 -6.81
C VAL A 175 -9.40 -13.18 -5.89
N PRO A 176 -10.66 -12.79 -6.12
CA PRO A 176 -11.30 -11.84 -5.23
C PRO A 176 -11.26 -12.46 -3.83
N TYR A 177 -10.44 -11.87 -2.95
CA TYR A 177 -10.55 -12.13 -1.52
C TYR A 177 -11.87 -11.49 -1.09
N ARG A 178 -12.96 -12.19 -1.37
CA ARG A 178 -14.17 -12.09 -0.58
C ARG A 178 -13.70 -12.33 0.85
N ARG A 179 -14.02 -11.43 1.78
CA ARG A 179 -13.79 -11.65 3.20
C ARG A 179 -14.36 -13.03 3.53
N VAL A 180 -13.50 -14.04 3.58
CA VAL A 180 -13.92 -15.39 3.93
C VAL A 180 -14.09 -15.31 5.43
N GLU A 181 -15.34 -15.14 5.88
CA GLU A 181 -15.73 -15.70 7.17
C GLU A 181 -15.18 -17.13 7.16
N HIS A 182 -14.24 -17.40 8.07
CA HIS A 182 -13.34 -18.57 8.10
C HIS A 182 -13.88 -19.75 7.27
N PRO A 183 -13.12 -20.32 6.31
CA PRO A 183 -13.62 -21.45 5.50
C PRO A 183 -14.04 -22.65 6.37
N PHE A 184 -13.52 -22.71 7.60
CA PHE A 184 -13.94 -23.66 8.62
C PHE A 184 -15.37 -23.40 9.16
N GLU A 185 -15.83 -22.15 9.28
CA GLU A 185 -17.18 -21.84 9.74
C GLU A 185 -18.25 -22.22 8.72
N LEU A 186 -18.00 -22.02 7.43
CA LEU A 186 -18.91 -22.49 6.38
C LEU A 186 -18.97 -24.01 6.31
N TRP A 187 -17.87 -24.70 6.60
CA TRP A 187 -17.83 -26.16 6.70
C TRP A 187 -18.57 -26.68 7.95
N ILE A 188 -18.43 -26.01 9.10
CA ILE A 188 -19.19 -26.31 10.32
C ILE A 188 -20.68 -26.08 10.08
N LEU A 189 -21.07 -24.94 9.51
CA LEU A 189 -22.47 -24.64 9.20
C LEU A 189 -23.07 -25.66 8.22
N GLY A 190 -22.29 -26.09 7.23
CA GLY A 190 -22.67 -27.16 6.31
C GLY A 190 -22.89 -28.50 7.02
N LEU A 191 -22.01 -28.88 7.95
CA LEU A 191 -22.16 -30.11 8.75
C LEU A 191 -23.37 -30.05 9.68
N VAL A 192 -23.59 -28.92 10.35
CA VAL A 192 -24.74 -28.71 11.24
C VAL A 192 -26.06 -28.84 10.45
N GLN A 193 -26.13 -28.26 9.25
CA GLN A 193 -27.31 -28.42 8.39
C GLN A 193 -27.49 -29.85 7.87
N PHE A 194 -26.38 -30.53 7.55
CA PHE A 194 -26.39 -31.91 7.09
C PHE A 194 -26.89 -32.90 8.16
N PHE A 195 -26.46 -32.76 9.41
CA PHE A 195 -26.95 -33.59 10.52
C PHE A 195 -28.41 -33.30 10.85
N LYS A 196 -28.81 -32.02 10.85
CA LYS A 196 -30.20 -31.60 11.09
C LYS A 196 -31.18 -32.14 10.03
N ALA A 197 -30.74 -32.26 8.78
CA ALA A 197 -31.55 -32.83 7.70
C ALA A 197 -31.73 -34.35 7.78
N ARG A 198 -30.89 -35.05 8.57
CA ARG A 198 -30.92 -36.52 8.73
C ARG A 198 -31.50 -37.01 10.05
N GLY A 199 -32.00 -36.10 10.90
CA GLY A 199 -32.70 -36.46 12.14
C GLY A 199 -31.80 -37.01 13.25
N PHE A 200 -30.51 -36.64 13.23
CA PHE A 200 -29.60 -36.83 14.37
C PHE A 200 -29.66 -35.63 15.32
#